data_AF-A0A8C5RSM5-F1
#
_entry.id   AF-A0A8C5RSM5-F1
#
_cell.length_a   1.000
_cell.length_b   1.000
_cell.length_c   1.000
_cell.angle_alpha   90.00
_cell.angle_beta   90.00
_cell.angle_gamma   90.00
#
_symmetry.space_group_name_H-M   'P 1'
#
loop_
_entity.id
_entity.type
_entity.pdbx_description
1 polymer ?
#
loop_
_entity_poly.entity_id
_entity_poly.type
_entity_poly.pdbx_seq_one_letter_code
_entity_poly.pdbx_strand_id
1 'polypeptide(L)'
;MARLICITTSVSQRKSSAPPGPKQYTESFIKKQIEEFNIGKRHLANMMGEDPESFAQEDIDKAIAYLFPSGLFEKRARPLMKHPDEVFPKTSVIQWDEDGRPFNFLFYTGKQSYYSLMHEIYRKLLHIQNYQDQLYAQGLLSEDKKLLTNAITLAPPSLMNFYCLQYLRCIQLLERLVTLPYCDMEQDYLLKFRKELPIQSKKQSFEPLKYDERGVAFSTAEGKRKSATATATLHANGNGKFTVNGDNYLLYFPVLQDREQLMFPFQFLDHLEKYDVVCSVSGGGRSGQAGAIRLAIARALCSFITKDEVEFMRQAGLLTSDPRVRERKKPGQEGARRKFTWKKR
;
A
#
# COMPACT_ATOMS: atom_id res chain seq x y z
N MET A 1 33.53 29.10 -71.46
CA MET A 1 33.34 29.03 -70.00
C MET A 1 32.17 29.92 -69.59
N ALA A 2 30.96 29.37 -69.45
CA ALA A 2 29.81 30.11 -68.92
C ALA A 2 29.80 29.98 -67.39
N ARG A 3 30.00 31.09 -66.67
CA ARG A 3 29.86 31.12 -65.21
C ARG A 3 28.35 31.13 -64.88
N LEU A 4 27.85 30.04 -64.30
CA LEU A 4 26.55 30.00 -63.63
C LEU A 4 26.59 30.97 -62.43
N ILE A 5 25.82 32.05 -62.51
CA ILE A 5 25.58 32.94 -61.37
C ILE A 5 24.43 32.32 -60.57
N CYS A 6 24.76 31.60 -59.49
CA CYS A 6 23.77 31.18 -58.50
C CYS A 6 23.28 32.42 -57.74
N ILE A 7 22.11 32.93 -58.10
CA ILE A 7 21.38 33.90 -57.28
C ILE A 7 20.76 33.12 -56.13
N THR A 8 21.46 33.04 -54.99
CA THR A 8 20.84 32.60 -53.74
C THR A 8 19.89 33.70 -53.29
N THR A 9 18.62 33.60 -53.68
CA THR A 9 17.56 34.44 -53.13
C THR A 9 17.55 34.27 -51.62
N SER A 10 17.94 35.30 -50.88
CA SER A 10 17.78 35.39 -49.43
C SER A 10 16.29 35.56 -49.10
N VAL A 11 15.50 34.51 -49.37
CA VAL A 11 14.10 34.46 -48.94
C VAL A 11 14.12 34.31 -47.42
N SER A 12 13.76 35.38 -46.72
CA SER A 12 13.51 35.34 -45.28
C SER A 12 12.49 34.23 -44.97
N GLN A 13 12.96 33.14 -44.38
CA GLN A 13 12.07 32.06 -43.95
C GLN A 13 11.25 32.58 -42.78
N ARG A 14 9.92 32.41 -42.84
CA ARG A 14 9.04 32.73 -41.72
C ARG A 14 9.48 31.90 -40.51
N LYS A 15 9.80 32.57 -39.40
CA LYS A 15 10.09 31.88 -38.13
C LYS A 15 8.88 31.02 -37.78
N SER A 16 9.11 29.74 -37.51
CA SER A 16 8.06 28.84 -37.03
C SER A 16 7.49 29.37 -35.73
N SER A 17 6.16 29.39 -35.59
CA SER A 17 5.52 29.65 -34.31
C SER A 17 5.96 28.60 -33.29
N ALA A 18 6.21 29.02 -32.05
CA ALA A 18 6.54 28.09 -30.98
C ALA A 18 5.42 27.03 -30.87
N PRO A 19 5.77 25.75 -30.68
CA PRO A 19 4.77 24.72 -30.40
C PRO A 19 4.01 25.10 -29.12
N PRO A 20 2.73 24.67 -28.98
CA PRO A 20 1.96 24.95 -27.79
C PRO A 20 2.70 24.41 -26.55
N GLY A 21 2.95 25.30 -25.59
CA GLY A 21 3.58 24.97 -24.32
C GLY A 21 2.68 24.11 -23.41
N PRO A 22 3.11 23.83 -22.18
CA PRO A 22 2.30 23.10 -21.21
C PRO A 22 0.96 23.82 -20.99
N LYS A 23 -0.14 23.06 -20.92
CA LYS A 23 -1.48 23.61 -20.65
C LYS A 23 -1.48 24.28 -19.27
N GLN A 24 -1.75 25.58 -19.24
CA GLN A 24 -1.93 26.34 -18.02
C GLN A 24 -3.42 26.45 -17.70
N TYR A 25 -3.79 26.17 -16.45
CA TYR A 25 -5.17 26.28 -15.98
C TYR A 25 -5.30 27.55 -15.16
N THR A 26 -6.12 28.49 -15.63
CA THR A 26 -6.41 29.71 -14.89
C THR A 26 -7.43 29.43 -13.79
N GLU A 27 -7.46 30.28 -12.76
CA GLU A 27 -8.46 30.15 -11.70
C GLU A 27 -9.90 30.27 -12.24
N SER A 28 -10.10 31.13 -13.24
CA SER A 28 -11.38 31.26 -13.94
C SER A 28 -11.79 29.97 -14.66
N PHE A 29 -10.83 29.21 -15.19
CA PHE A 29 -11.10 27.92 -15.81
C PHE A 29 -11.52 26.89 -14.75
N ILE A 30 -10.81 26.81 -13.63
CA ILE A 30 -11.15 25.88 -12.54
C ILE A 30 -12.55 26.19 -11.97
N LYS A 31 -12.90 27.47 -11.78
CA LYS A 31 -14.25 27.88 -11.33
C LYS A 31 -15.35 27.37 -12.28
N LYS A 32 -15.17 27.52 -13.59
CA LYS A 32 -16.11 27.00 -14.60
C LYS A 32 -16.23 25.48 -14.52
N GLN A 33 -15.11 24.76 -14.36
CA GLN A 33 -15.13 23.30 -14.23
C GLN A 33 -15.86 22.84 -12.95
N ILE A 34 -15.80 23.61 -11.86
CA ILE A 34 -16.54 23.32 -10.63
C ILE A 34 -18.05 23.47 -10.87
N GLU A 35 -18.47 24.52 -11.56
CA GLU A 35 -19.87 24.71 -11.94
C GLU A 35 -20.39 23.58 -12.85
N GLU A 36 -19.62 23.23 -13.88
CA GLU A 36 -19.93 22.10 -14.78
C GLU A 36 -20.02 20.77 -14.02
N PHE A 37 -19.11 20.52 -13.09
CA PHE A 37 -19.14 19.32 -12.25
C PHE A 37 -20.40 19.26 -11.38
N ASN A 38 -20.79 20.38 -10.75
CA ASN A 38 -21.99 20.43 -9.89
C ASN A 38 -23.28 20.23 -10.71
N ILE A 39 -23.35 20.79 -11.91
CA ILE A 39 -24.48 20.57 -12.84
C ILE A 39 -24.52 19.11 -13.29
N GLY A 40 -23.37 18.57 -13.72
CA GLY A 40 -23.23 17.18 -14.13
C GLY A 40 -23.61 16.21 -13.01
N LYS A 41 -23.25 16.51 -11.76
CA LYS A 41 -23.58 15.71 -10.57
C LYS A 41 -25.10 15.58 -10.41
N ARG A 42 -25.83 16.70 -10.54
CA ARG A 42 -27.30 16.71 -10.47
C ARG A 42 -27.94 15.91 -11.61
N HIS A 43 -27.40 16.03 -12.83
CA HIS A 43 -27.87 15.24 -13.96
C HIS A 43 -27.63 13.74 -13.77
N LEU A 44 -26.47 13.37 -13.23
CA LEU A 44 -26.13 11.97 -12.95
C LEU A 44 -27.06 11.38 -11.89
N ALA A 45 -27.34 12.12 -10.81
CA ALA A 45 -28.31 11.70 -9.79
C ALA A 45 -29.70 11.49 -10.39
N ASN A 46 -30.18 12.43 -11.23
CA ASN A 46 -31.47 12.30 -11.92
C ASN A 46 -31.52 11.08 -12.86
N MET A 47 -30.43 10.78 -13.58
CA MET A 47 -30.36 9.60 -14.45
C MET A 47 -30.42 8.28 -13.65
N MET A 48 -29.83 8.25 -12.46
CA MET A 48 -29.82 7.08 -11.59
C MET A 48 -31.07 6.99 -10.69
N GLY A 49 -31.90 8.03 -10.64
CA GLY A 49 -33.07 8.10 -9.76
C GLY A 49 -32.74 8.34 -8.29
N GLU A 50 -31.59 8.94 -7.99
CA GLU A 50 -31.09 9.21 -6.64
C GLU A 50 -31.25 10.69 -6.27
N ASP A 51 -31.27 10.97 -4.96
CA ASP A 51 -31.35 12.34 -4.46
C ASP A 51 -30.04 13.13 -4.71
N PRO A 52 -30.07 14.30 -5.39
CA PRO A 52 -28.85 15.04 -5.75
C PRO A 52 -27.98 15.51 -4.58
N GLU A 53 -28.61 15.77 -3.43
CA GLU A 53 -27.94 16.29 -2.24
C GLU A 53 -27.22 15.19 -1.45
N SER A 54 -27.82 13.98 -1.39
CA SER A 54 -27.20 12.82 -0.72
C SER A 54 -26.15 12.12 -1.58
N PHE A 55 -26.03 12.48 -2.86
CA PHE A 55 -25.18 11.78 -3.81
C PHE A 55 -23.69 11.97 -3.50
N ALA A 56 -23.03 10.90 -3.03
CA ALA A 56 -21.62 10.92 -2.66
C ALA A 56 -20.71 10.57 -3.86
N GLN A 57 -19.39 10.78 -3.71
CA GLN A 57 -18.43 10.45 -4.76
C GLN A 57 -18.39 8.95 -5.07
N GLU A 58 -18.66 8.09 -4.09
CA GLU A 58 -18.73 6.64 -4.30
C GLU A 58 -19.88 6.25 -5.24
N ASP A 59 -21.00 6.96 -5.17
CA ASP A 59 -22.17 6.69 -6.00
C ASP A 59 -21.98 7.24 -7.41
N ILE A 60 -21.27 8.37 -7.56
CA ILE A 60 -20.77 8.86 -8.85
C ILE A 60 -19.90 7.79 -9.52
N ASP A 61 -18.92 7.24 -8.79
CA ASP A 61 -17.99 6.24 -9.32
C ASP A 61 -18.72 4.94 -9.73
N LYS A 62 -19.71 4.49 -8.95
CA LYS A 62 -20.57 3.34 -9.29
C LYS A 62 -21.42 3.62 -10.53
N ALA A 63 -22.07 4.78 -10.58
CA ALA A 63 -22.93 5.18 -11.70
C ALA A 63 -22.13 5.25 -13.01
N ILE A 64 -20.92 5.82 -12.97
CA ILE A 64 -20.05 5.90 -14.15
C ILE A 64 -19.56 4.53 -14.59
N ALA A 65 -19.19 3.66 -13.63
CA ALA A 65 -18.81 2.29 -13.95
C ALA A 65 -19.95 1.50 -14.62
N TYR A 66 -21.21 1.80 -14.28
CA TYR A 66 -22.39 1.21 -14.89
C TYR A 66 -22.70 1.80 -16.28
N LEU A 67 -22.75 3.13 -16.40
CA LEU A 67 -23.10 3.83 -17.65
C LEU A 67 -22.00 3.70 -18.72
N PHE A 68 -20.74 3.71 -18.30
CA PHE A 68 -19.57 3.65 -19.18
C PHE A 68 -18.64 2.48 -18.78
N PRO A 69 -19.07 1.23 -19.00
CA PRO A 69 -18.32 0.06 -18.56
C PRO A 69 -17.00 -0.06 -19.34
N SER A 70 -15.89 0.15 -18.65
CA SER A 70 -14.54 0.07 -19.21
C SER A 70 -13.76 -1.11 -18.63
N GLY A 71 -13.36 -2.04 -19.50
CA GLY A 71 -12.54 -3.21 -19.17
C GLY A 71 -11.02 -2.92 -19.08
N LEU A 72 -10.60 -1.65 -19.11
CA LEU A 72 -9.18 -1.30 -19.07
C LEU A 72 -8.54 -1.71 -17.74
N PHE A 73 -7.38 -2.36 -17.80
CA PHE A 73 -6.62 -2.75 -16.60
C PHE A 73 -6.13 -1.54 -15.80
N GLU A 74 -5.68 -0.49 -16.50
CA GLU A 74 -5.20 0.73 -15.88
C GLU A 74 -6.37 1.57 -15.40
N LYS A 75 -6.56 1.65 -14.07
CA LYS A 75 -7.70 2.35 -13.46
C LYS A 75 -7.74 3.84 -13.82
N ARG A 76 -6.59 4.47 -14.03
CA ARG A 76 -6.46 5.90 -14.38
C ARG A 76 -6.92 6.22 -15.81
N ALA A 77 -6.98 5.22 -16.69
CA ALA A 77 -7.43 5.40 -18.08
C ALA A 77 -8.93 5.13 -18.24
N ARG A 78 -9.62 4.71 -17.16
CA ARG A 78 -11.06 4.50 -17.18
C ARG A 78 -11.79 5.86 -17.16
N PRO A 79 -13.04 5.91 -17.65
CA PRO A 79 -13.90 7.07 -17.45
C PRO A 79 -13.99 7.40 -15.96
N LEU A 80 -13.80 8.67 -15.61
CA LEU A 80 -13.91 9.17 -14.25
C LEU A 80 -14.53 10.56 -14.27
N MET A 81 -15.31 10.87 -13.23
CA MET A 81 -15.82 12.21 -12.97
C MET A 81 -15.53 12.50 -11.51
N LYS A 82 -14.60 13.41 -11.27
CA LYS A 82 -14.13 13.81 -9.95
C LYS A 82 -14.15 15.31 -9.83
N HIS A 83 -14.07 15.80 -8.59
CA HIS A 83 -13.93 17.23 -8.36
C HIS A 83 -12.67 17.79 -9.08
N PRO A 84 -12.74 18.98 -9.72
CA PRO A 84 -11.63 19.54 -10.48
C PRO A 84 -10.30 19.62 -9.70
N ASP A 85 -10.34 19.84 -8.39
CA ASP A 85 -9.13 19.91 -7.55
C ASP A 85 -8.35 18.59 -7.46
N GLU A 86 -9.02 17.45 -7.69
CA GLU A 86 -8.36 16.13 -7.74
C GLU A 86 -7.83 15.80 -9.14
N VAL A 87 -8.48 16.35 -10.17
CA VAL A 87 -8.18 16.05 -11.58
C VAL A 87 -7.03 16.92 -12.07
N PHE A 88 -7.09 18.22 -11.80
CA PHE A 88 -6.10 19.18 -12.26
C PHE A 88 -4.96 19.31 -11.24
N PRO A 89 -3.70 19.39 -11.70
CA PRO A 89 -2.58 19.62 -10.81
C PRO A 89 -2.70 21.02 -10.18
N LYS A 90 -2.39 21.12 -8.88
CA LYS A 90 -2.33 22.41 -8.18
C LYS A 90 -1.25 23.28 -8.82
N THR A 91 -1.65 24.41 -9.39
CA THR A 91 -0.74 25.41 -9.95
C THR A 91 -0.31 26.40 -8.88
N SER A 92 0.91 26.93 -9.01
CA SER A 92 1.33 28.06 -8.19
C SER A 92 0.53 29.30 -8.56
N VAL A 93 -0.05 29.95 -7.55
CA VAL A 93 -0.66 31.28 -7.69
C VAL A 93 0.41 32.28 -8.14
N ILE A 94 -0.03 33.37 -8.79
CA ILE A 94 0.81 34.53 -9.12
C ILE A 94 1.54 34.98 -7.84
N GLN A 95 2.85 35.20 -7.94
CA GLN A 95 3.73 35.42 -6.78
C GLN A 95 4.07 36.89 -6.53
N TRP A 96 3.53 37.80 -7.34
CA TRP A 96 3.79 39.24 -7.28
C TRP A 96 2.51 40.04 -7.52
N ASP A 97 2.52 41.26 -7.03
CA ASP A 97 1.46 42.26 -7.23
C ASP A 97 1.46 42.82 -8.67
N GLU A 98 0.41 43.58 -9.00
CA GLU A 98 0.34 44.34 -10.27
C GLU A 98 1.54 45.29 -10.44
N ASP A 99 2.07 45.83 -9.33
CA ASP A 99 3.27 46.66 -9.28
C ASP A 99 4.57 45.87 -9.52
N GLY A 100 4.50 44.54 -9.61
CA GLY A 100 5.64 43.64 -9.78
C GLY A 100 6.40 43.31 -8.49
N ARG A 101 5.90 43.74 -7.32
CA ARG A 101 6.49 43.41 -6.02
C ARG A 101 6.15 41.97 -5.60
N PRO A 102 7.13 41.11 -5.27
CA PRO A 102 6.83 39.76 -4.79
C PRO A 102 6.20 39.72 -3.39
N PHE A 103 5.26 38.81 -3.17
CA PHE A 103 4.59 38.62 -1.87
C PHE A 103 5.51 38.09 -0.77
N ASN A 104 6.43 37.20 -1.13
CA ASN A 104 7.34 36.55 -0.19
C ASN A 104 8.74 37.17 -0.29
N PHE A 105 9.34 37.49 0.85
CA PHE A 105 10.70 38.02 0.92
C PHE A 105 11.76 37.03 0.39
N LEU A 106 11.49 35.73 0.41
CA LEU A 106 12.36 34.67 -0.14
C LEU A 106 12.08 34.35 -1.62
N PHE A 107 11.27 35.15 -2.32
CA PHE A 107 10.92 34.94 -3.72
C PHE A 107 12.16 34.77 -4.62
N TYR A 108 13.15 35.66 -4.48
CA TYR A 108 14.37 35.66 -5.30
C TYR A 108 15.31 34.46 -5.07
N THR A 109 15.02 33.59 -4.11
CA THR A 109 15.73 32.31 -3.95
C THR A 109 15.32 31.28 -5.00
N GLY A 110 14.22 31.51 -5.72
CA GLY A 110 13.61 30.56 -6.67
C GLY A 110 12.89 29.37 -6.00
N LYS A 111 13.07 29.18 -4.68
CA LYS A 111 12.44 28.11 -3.88
C LYS A 111 11.90 28.66 -2.57
N GLN A 112 11.09 29.70 -2.66
CA GLN A 112 10.58 30.45 -1.51
C GLN A 112 9.97 29.55 -0.42
N SER A 113 9.14 28.58 -0.81
CA SER A 113 8.44 27.74 0.16
C SER A 113 9.35 26.77 0.91
N TYR A 114 10.41 26.27 0.25
CA TYR A 114 11.43 25.44 0.90
C TYR A 114 12.19 26.23 1.96
N TYR A 115 12.72 27.39 1.57
CA TYR A 115 13.53 28.19 2.48
C TYR A 115 12.68 28.83 3.59
N SER A 116 11.40 29.12 3.33
CA SER A 116 10.43 29.54 4.35
C SER A 116 10.28 28.47 5.41
N LEU A 117 10.05 27.22 5.01
CA LEU A 117 9.93 26.08 5.91
C LEU A 117 11.22 25.85 6.71
N MET A 118 12.39 25.91 6.05
CA MET A 118 13.68 25.80 6.73
C MET A 118 13.92 26.93 7.75
N HIS A 119 13.51 28.14 7.40
CA HIS A 119 13.61 29.31 8.28
C HIS A 119 12.69 29.17 9.50
N GLU A 120 11.45 28.72 9.31
CA GLU A 120 10.50 28.45 10.38
C GLU A 120 11.03 27.38 11.34
N ILE A 121 11.51 26.23 10.81
CA ILE A 121 12.10 25.17 11.64
C ILE A 121 13.28 25.72 12.46
N TYR A 122 14.17 26.48 11.83
CA TYR A 122 15.31 27.07 12.52
C TYR A 122 14.89 28.09 13.58
N ARG A 123 13.86 28.91 13.31
CA ARG A 123 13.27 29.83 14.29
C ARG A 123 12.73 29.10 15.52
N LYS A 124 12.06 27.97 15.33
CA LYS A 124 11.57 27.12 16.43
C LYS A 124 12.72 26.49 17.21
N LEU A 125 13.74 26.01 16.52
CA LEU A 125 14.96 25.49 17.15
C LEU A 125 15.62 26.55 18.04
N LEU A 126 15.81 27.77 17.52
CA LEU A 126 16.37 28.89 18.28
C LEU A 126 15.49 29.27 19.47
N HIS A 127 14.17 29.24 19.32
CA HIS A 127 13.23 29.52 20.41
C HIS A 127 13.42 28.56 21.59
N ILE A 128 13.55 27.26 21.30
CA ILE A 128 13.81 26.22 22.31
C ILE A 128 15.20 26.44 22.96
N GLN A 129 16.23 26.74 22.18
CA GLN A 129 17.57 27.02 22.71
C GLN A 129 17.59 28.23 23.65
N ASN A 130 16.98 29.35 23.24
CA ASN A 130 16.90 30.54 24.08
C ASN A 130 16.13 30.26 25.39
N TYR A 131 15.10 29.43 25.33
CA TYR A 131 14.36 29.01 26.52
C TYR A 131 15.22 28.15 27.46
N GLN A 132 16.03 27.24 26.92
CA GLN A 132 17.01 26.46 27.70
C GLN A 132 18.04 27.37 28.37
N ASP A 133 18.59 28.34 27.65
CA ASP A 133 19.57 29.29 28.18
C ASP A 133 18.98 30.12 29.34
N GLN A 134 17.70 30.52 29.24
CA GLN A 134 16.98 31.18 30.32
C GLN A 134 16.79 30.30 31.56
N LEU A 135 16.41 29.04 31.38
CA LEU A 135 16.26 28.08 32.49
C LEU A 135 17.60 27.75 33.15
N TYR A 136 18.67 27.66 32.35
CA TYR A 136 20.02 27.46 32.84
C TYR A 136 20.48 28.65 33.71
N ALA A 137 20.22 29.88 33.27
CA ALA A 137 20.49 31.08 34.06
C ALA A 137 19.72 31.12 35.39
N GLN A 138 18.55 30.47 35.46
CA GLN A 138 17.74 30.35 36.66
C GLN A 138 18.06 29.12 37.52
N GLY A 139 18.94 28.22 37.05
CA GLY A 139 19.33 26.99 37.76
C GLY A 139 18.27 25.88 37.83
N LEU A 140 17.21 25.95 37.00
CA LEU A 140 16.03 25.07 37.05
C LEU A 140 15.99 24.01 35.92
N LEU A 141 17.14 23.69 35.31
CA LEU A 141 17.16 22.77 34.17
C LEU A 141 16.74 21.35 34.61
N SER A 142 15.66 20.87 34.03
CA SER A 142 15.14 19.52 34.22
C SER A 142 15.39 18.72 32.93
N GLU A 143 16.12 17.61 33.03
CA GLU A 143 16.43 16.74 31.90
C GLU A 143 15.30 15.73 31.60
N ASP A 144 14.05 16.18 31.56
CA ASP A 144 12.95 15.28 31.20
C ASP A 144 12.85 15.14 29.68
N LYS A 145 13.59 14.16 29.14
CA LYS A 145 13.38 13.66 27.77
C LYS A 145 12.10 12.83 27.74
N LYS A 146 10.94 13.47 27.57
CA LYS A 146 9.73 12.77 27.14
C LYS A 146 9.93 12.29 25.71
N LEU A 147 10.39 11.05 25.59
CA LEU A 147 10.55 10.38 24.31
C LEU A 147 9.14 10.21 23.71
N LEU A 148 8.89 10.82 22.58
CA LEU A 148 7.61 10.70 21.89
C LEU A 148 7.57 9.29 21.25
N THR A 149 7.00 8.34 21.98
CA THR A 149 7.16 6.87 21.86
C THR A 149 6.45 6.20 20.70
N ASN A 150 6.11 6.92 19.63
CA ASN A 150 5.46 6.30 18.48
C ASN A 150 6.35 6.39 17.25
N ALA A 151 6.72 5.24 16.70
CA ALA A 151 7.51 5.09 15.48
C ALA A 151 6.78 5.75 14.30
N ILE A 152 7.09 7.02 14.06
CA ILE A 152 6.45 7.88 13.07
C ILE A 152 7.57 8.44 12.19
N THR A 153 7.52 8.14 10.89
CA THR A 153 8.48 8.69 9.94
C THR A 153 8.18 10.17 9.71
N LEU A 154 9.18 11.03 9.88
CA LEU A 154 9.13 12.41 9.44
C LEU A 154 9.04 12.43 7.92
N ALA A 155 7.93 12.94 7.40
CA ALA A 155 7.74 13.14 5.97
C ALA A 155 7.47 14.64 5.76
N PRO A 156 8.47 15.41 5.30
CA PRO A 156 8.22 16.73 4.72
C PRO A 156 7.05 16.66 3.74
N PRO A 157 6.26 17.74 3.60
CA PRO A 157 5.07 17.73 2.78
C PRO A 157 5.42 17.23 1.38
N SER A 158 4.66 16.24 0.90
CA SER A 158 4.77 15.67 -0.45
C SER A 158 4.47 16.67 -1.58
N LEU A 159 4.35 17.95 -1.23
CA LEU A 159 3.84 19.03 -2.06
C LEU A 159 4.93 19.73 -2.88
N MET A 160 6.21 19.36 -2.70
CA MET A 160 7.32 20.10 -3.33
C MET A 160 8.31 19.17 -4.01
N ASN A 161 8.69 19.55 -5.24
CA ASN A 161 9.76 18.94 -6.01
C ASN A 161 11.11 19.27 -5.35
N PHE A 162 11.42 18.57 -4.27
CA PHE A 162 12.73 18.64 -3.63
C PHE A 162 13.73 17.80 -4.43
N TYR A 163 14.94 18.34 -4.60
CA TYR A 163 16.08 17.47 -4.83
C TYR A 163 16.32 16.64 -3.56
N CYS A 164 16.69 15.38 -3.71
CA CYS A 164 16.89 14.44 -2.60
C CYS A 164 17.77 15.03 -1.47
N LEU A 165 18.81 15.79 -1.81
CA LEU A 165 19.70 16.46 -0.84
C LEU A 165 18.98 17.51 0.02
N GLN A 166 18.08 18.30 -0.57
CA GLN A 166 17.34 19.35 0.15
C GLN A 166 16.36 18.73 1.15
N TYR A 167 15.73 17.63 0.74
CA TYR A 167 14.85 16.84 1.58
C TYR A 167 15.60 16.28 2.81
N LEU A 168 16.79 15.70 2.60
CA LEU A 168 17.61 15.19 3.70
C LEU A 168 18.02 16.29 4.69
N ARG A 169 18.41 17.47 4.19
CA ARG A 169 18.76 18.60 5.08
C ARG A 169 17.59 19.06 5.93
N CYS A 170 16.37 19.04 5.38
CA CYS A 170 15.15 19.35 6.12
C CYS A 170 14.89 18.32 7.22
N ILE A 171 15.03 17.03 6.91
CA ILE A 171 14.87 15.95 7.89
C ILE A 171 15.88 16.08 9.02
N GLN A 172 17.16 16.32 8.71
CA GLN A 172 18.20 16.51 9.71
C GLN A 172 17.88 17.65 10.68
N LEU A 173 17.29 18.75 10.20
CA LEU A 173 16.85 19.83 11.08
C LEU A 173 15.65 19.45 11.94
N LEU A 174 14.68 18.71 11.40
CA LEU A 174 13.53 18.21 12.15
C LEU A 174 13.95 17.19 13.22
N GLU A 175 14.84 16.26 12.88
CA GLU A 175 15.44 15.32 13.82
C GLU A 175 16.19 16.07 14.92
N ARG A 176 17.00 17.07 14.56
CA ARG A 176 17.67 17.92 15.54
C ARG A 176 16.69 18.61 16.48
N LEU A 177 15.58 19.13 15.98
CA LEU A 177 14.53 19.74 16.81
C LEU A 177 13.95 18.72 17.80
N VAL A 178 13.66 17.50 17.35
CA VAL A 178 13.15 16.41 18.20
C VAL A 178 14.14 15.99 19.28
N THR A 179 15.45 16.04 19.02
CA THR A 179 16.48 15.66 20.01
C THR A 179 16.66 16.66 21.16
N LEU A 180 16.17 17.90 21.02
CA LEU A 180 16.35 18.93 22.06
C LEU A 180 15.47 18.68 23.30
N PRO A 181 15.96 18.96 24.52
CA PRO A 181 15.10 19.00 25.69
C PRO A 181 14.07 20.12 25.55
N TYR A 182 12.84 19.92 26.05
CA TYR A 182 11.70 20.83 25.90
C TYR A 182 11.10 20.94 24.48
N CYS A 183 11.26 19.91 23.65
CA CYS A 183 10.58 19.76 22.37
C CYS A 183 9.03 19.85 22.49
N ASP A 184 8.49 19.59 23.68
CA ASP A 184 7.06 19.62 23.99
C ASP A 184 6.37 20.95 23.61
N MET A 185 7.11 22.07 23.67
CA MET A 185 6.60 23.40 23.31
C MET A 185 6.14 23.49 21.84
N GLU A 186 6.68 22.66 20.95
CA GLU A 186 6.48 22.74 19.50
C GLU A 186 5.87 21.45 18.91
N GLN A 187 5.17 20.66 19.72
CA GLN A 187 4.54 19.40 19.29
C GLN A 187 3.55 19.60 18.15
N ASP A 188 2.71 20.63 18.22
CA ASP A 188 1.70 20.93 17.19
C ASP A 188 2.33 21.16 15.81
N TYR A 189 3.51 21.79 15.78
CA TYR A 189 4.25 22.01 14.55
C TYR A 189 4.82 20.69 14.00
N LEU A 190 5.38 19.86 14.88
CA LEU A 190 5.91 18.54 14.50
C LEU A 190 4.83 17.58 14.00
N LEU A 191 3.62 17.63 14.56
CA LEU A 191 2.50 16.80 14.12
C LEU A 191 2.12 17.04 12.65
N LYS A 192 2.31 18.25 12.10
CA LYS A 192 2.07 18.57 10.69
C LYS A 192 2.97 17.76 9.73
N PHE A 193 4.17 17.41 10.17
CA PHE A 193 5.18 16.67 9.38
C PHE A 193 5.21 15.17 9.69
N ARG A 194 4.28 14.72 10.53
CA ARG A 194 4.16 13.34 10.98
C ARG A 194 3.00 12.68 10.27
N LYS A 195 3.22 11.46 9.80
CA LYS A 195 2.17 10.60 9.23
C LYS A 195 2.10 9.33 10.03
N GLU A 196 0.92 9.01 10.53
CA GLU A 196 0.69 7.74 11.20
C GLU A 196 0.80 6.61 10.17
N LEU A 197 1.67 5.65 10.45
CA LEU A 197 1.76 4.43 9.68
C LEU A 197 0.90 3.36 10.36
N PRO A 198 -0.16 2.87 9.72
CA PRO A 198 -0.95 1.78 10.30
C PRO A 198 -0.09 0.51 10.31
N ILE A 199 0.45 0.15 11.48
CA ILE A 199 1.11 -1.13 11.67
C ILE A 199 0.01 -2.19 11.76
N GLN A 200 -0.22 -2.90 10.65
CA GLN A 200 -1.13 -4.04 10.66
C GLN A 200 -0.52 -5.13 11.55
N SER A 201 -1.16 -5.42 12.68
CA SER A 201 -0.74 -6.54 13.52
C SER A 201 -0.91 -7.83 12.72
N LYS A 202 0.12 -8.68 12.69
CA LYS A 202 0.08 -10.00 12.02
C LYS A 202 -0.82 -11.03 12.73
N LYS A 203 -1.71 -10.59 13.64
CA LYS A 203 -2.60 -11.47 14.39
C LYS A 203 -3.62 -12.06 13.41
N GLN A 204 -3.60 -13.37 13.28
CA GLN A 204 -4.55 -14.11 12.46
C GLN A 204 -5.93 -14.04 13.13
N SER A 205 -6.94 -13.53 12.43
CA SER A 205 -8.34 -13.67 12.85
C SER A 205 -8.78 -15.10 12.54
N PHE A 206 -9.20 -15.85 13.56
CA PHE A 206 -9.70 -17.23 13.41
C PHE A 206 -11.23 -17.26 13.45
N GLU A 207 -11.84 -18.16 12.67
CA GLU A 207 -13.28 -18.39 12.73
C GLU A 207 -13.66 -18.96 14.10
N PRO A 208 -14.81 -18.54 14.68
CA PRO A 208 -15.30 -19.12 15.92
C PRO A 208 -15.66 -20.60 15.72
N LEU A 209 -15.53 -21.36 16.80
CA LEU A 209 -15.91 -22.77 16.83
C LEU A 209 -17.39 -22.94 16.48
N LYS A 210 -17.69 -23.87 15.57
CA LYS A 210 -19.04 -24.28 15.21
C LYS A 210 -19.37 -25.56 15.97
N TYR A 211 -20.66 -25.88 16.13
CA TYR A 211 -21.11 -27.10 16.81
C TYR A 211 -21.98 -27.92 15.88
N ASP A 212 -21.72 -29.22 15.80
CA ASP A 212 -22.53 -30.16 15.03
C ASP A 212 -23.85 -30.46 15.74
N GLU A 213 -24.77 -31.15 15.06
CA GLU A 213 -26.03 -31.68 15.63
C GLU A 213 -25.81 -32.56 16.87
N ARG A 214 -24.61 -33.15 16.99
CA ARG A 214 -24.17 -33.99 18.12
C ARG A 214 -23.57 -33.18 19.28
N GLY A 215 -23.50 -31.85 19.16
CA GLY A 215 -22.88 -30.95 20.14
C GLY A 215 -21.35 -30.95 20.15
N VAL A 216 -20.71 -31.58 19.15
CA VAL A 216 -19.24 -31.61 19.04
C VAL A 216 -18.75 -30.32 18.40
N ALA A 217 -17.78 -29.66 19.04
CA ALA A 217 -17.16 -28.47 18.48
C ALA A 217 -16.27 -28.85 17.29
N PHE A 218 -16.44 -28.15 16.17
CA PHE A 218 -15.63 -28.33 14.97
C PHE A 218 -15.15 -26.99 14.41
N SER A 219 -14.02 -27.03 13.71
CA SER A 219 -13.50 -25.90 12.94
C SER A 219 -13.25 -26.31 11.51
N THR A 220 -13.51 -25.39 10.58
CA THR A 220 -13.39 -25.61 9.14
C THR A 220 -12.40 -24.61 8.57
N ALA A 221 -11.41 -25.08 7.81
CA ALA A 221 -10.47 -24.18 7.15
C ALA A 221 -10.03 -24.69 5.77
N GLU A 222 -9.56 -23.75 4.97
CA GLU A 222 -9.09 -23.99 3.61
C GLU A 222 -7.57 -23.85 3.49
N GLY A 223 -6.99 -24.72 2.67
CA GLY A 223 -5.57 -24.73 2.32
C GLY A 223 -5.37 -24.84 0.81
N LYS A 224 -4.38 -24.11 0.30
CA LYS A 224 -4.01 -24.16 -1.12
C LYS A 224 -2.51 -24.35 -1.26
N ARG A 225 -2.11 -25.25 -2.16
CA ARG A 225 -0.70 -25.42 -2.55
C ARG A 225 -0.60 -25.76 -4.03
N LYS A 226 0.12 -24.93 -4.78
CA LYS A 226 0.19 -25.02 -6.25
C LYS A 226 -1.23 -25.01 -6.85
N SER A 227 -1.65 -26.10 -7.50
CA SER A 227 -2.99 -26.30 -8.06
C SER A 227 -3.90 -27.17 -7.19
N ALA A 228 -3.44 -27.63 -6.02
CA ALA A 228 -4.25 -28.39 -5.07
C ALA A 228 -4.98 -27.45 -4.11
N THR A 229 -6.26 -27.73 -3.90
CA THR A 229 -7.14 -27.06 -2.93
C THR A 229 -7.68 -28.10 -1.97
N ALA A 230 -7.62 -27.80 -0.68
CA ALA A 230 -8.07 -28.69 0.39
C ALA A 230 -8.96 -27.93 1.36
N THR A 231 -10.01 -28.61 1.80
CA THR A 231 -10.86 -28.21 2.92
C THR A 231 -10.67 -29.24 4.02
N ALA A 232 -10.45 -28.80 5.26
CA ALA A 232 -10.31 -29.69 6.40
C ALA A 232 -11.29 -29.26 7.49
N THR A 233 -12.04 -30.23 8.00
CA THR A 233 -12.88 -30.10 9.18
C THR A 233 -12.23 -30.88 10.32
N LEU A 234 -12.00 -30.20 11.44
CA LEU A 234 -11.46 -30.79 12.65
C LEU A 234 -12.54 -30.86 13.70
N HIS A 235 -12.80 -32.05 14.23
CA HIS A 235 -13.71 -32.25 15.35
C HIS A 235 -12.92 -32.40 16.64
N ALA A 236 -13.37 -31.73 17.69
CA ALA A 236 -12.81 -31.85 19.04
C ALA A 236 -13.11 -33.22 19.66
N ASN A 237 -12.26 -33.65 20.59
CA ASN A 237 -12.41 -34.91 21.34
C ASN A 237 -12.50 -36.15 20.44
N GLY A 238 -11.60 -36.24 19.45
CA GLY A 238 -11.48 -37.37 18.55
C GLY A 238 -10.55 -38.47 19.06
N ASN A 239 -10.45 -39.55 18.29
CA ASN A 239 -9.50 -40.66 18.50
C ASN A 239 -8.34 -40.63 17.48
N GLY A 240 -8.11 -39.50 16.82
CA GLY A 240 -7.10 -39.38 15.76
C GLY A 240 -7.54 -39.99 14.43
N LYS A 241 -8.85 -40.17 14.20
CA LYS A 241 -9.35 -40.70 12.93
C LYS A 241 -9.14 -39.67 11.84
N PHE A 242 -8.38 -40.03 10.81
CA PHE A 242 -8.06 -39.14 9.71
C PHE A 242 -8.54 -39.73 8.38
N THR A 243 -9.47 -39.04 7.75
CA THR A 243 -10.05 -39.42 6.46
C THR A 243 -9.79 -38.37 5.39
N VAL A 244 -9.42 -38.82 4.18
CA VAL A 244 -9.18 -38.00 2.99
C VAL A 244 -10.12 -38.47 1.90
N ASN A 245 -11.03 -37.62 1.43
CA ASN A 245 -12.01 -37.94 0.38
C ASN A 245 -12.84 -39.23 0.65
N GLY A 246 -13.06 -39.56 1.93
CA GLY A 246 -13.78 -40.77 2.36
C GLY A 246 -12.89 -41.98 2.64
N ASP A 247 -11.62 -41.97 2.22
CA ASP A 247 -10.67 -43.04 2.46
C ASP A 247 -9.76 -42.76 3.67
N ASN A 248 -9.18 -43.81 4.26
CA ASN A 248 -8.16 -43.64 5.30
C ASN A 248 -6.89 -42.98 4.73
N TYR A 249 -6.30 -42.06 5.49
CA TYR A 249 -5.11 -41.32 5.03
C TYR A 249 -3.90 -42.21 4.70
N LEU A 250 -3.77 -43.38 5.34
CA LEU A 250 -2.70 -44.35 5.03
C LEU A 250 -2.84 -44.92 3.61
N LEU A 251 -4.07 -45.16 3.18
CA LEU A 251 -4.39 -45.69 1.85
C LEU A 251 -4.26 -44.60 0.80
N TYR A 252 -4.78 -43.40 1.10
CA TYR A 252 -4.74 -42.28 0.17
C TYR A 252 -3.30 -41.76 -0.09
N PHE A 253 -2.48 -41.67 0.97
CA PHE A 253 -1.07 -41.31 0.86
C PHE A 253 -0.17 -42.52 1.17
N PRO A 254 0.22 -43.32 0.17
CA PRO A 254 1.09 -44.47 0.39
C PRO A 254 2.52 -44.06 0.78
N VAL A 255 2.95 -42.85 0.42
CA VAL A 255 4.32 -42.38 0.65
C VAL A 255 4.47 -41.69 2.00
N LEU A 256 5.48 -42.10 2.76
CA LEU A 256 5.77 -41.60 4.11
C LEU A 256 5.90 -40.08 4.17
N GLN A 257 6.63 -39.47 3.23
CA GLN A 257 6.83 -38.02 3.16
C GLN A 257 5.52 -37.23 3.20
N ASP A 258 4.47 -37.73 2.55
CA ASP A 258 3.18 -37.04 2.52
C ASP A 258 2.47 -37.18 3.87
N ARG A 259 2.58 -38.33 4.54
CA ARG A 259 2.04 -38.57 5.89
C ARG A 259 2.72 -37.68 6.92
N GLU A 260 4.04 -37.54 6.86
CA GLU A 260 4.80 -36.64 7.74
C GLU A 260 4.30 -35.19 7.63
N GLN A 261 3.97 -34.72 6.42
CA GLN A 261 3.39 -33.39 6.24
C GLN A 261 2.04 -33.23 6.93
N LEU A 262 1.21 -34.27 6.96
CA LEU A 262 -0.10 -34.25 7.63
C LEU A 262 0.04 -34.28 9.16
N MET A 263 1.04 -35.01 9.68
CA MET A 263 1.31 -35.14 11.11
C MET A 263 1.97 -33.90 11.71
N PHE A 264 2.77 -33.16 10.93
CA PHE A 264 3.59 -32.06 11.41
C PHE A 264 2.82 -30.99 12.24
N PRO A 265 1.62 -30.51 11.87
CA PRO A 265 0.88 -29.54 12.68
C PRO A 265 0.46 -30.08 14.06
N PHE A 266 0.10 -31.37 14.16
CA PHE A 266 -0.29 -31.99 15.42
C PHE A 266 0.91 -32.30 16.30
N GLN A 267 2.01 -32.77 15.69
CA GLN A 267 3.25 -33.04 16.39
C GLN A 267 3.90 -31.75 16.93
N PHE A 268 3.81 -30.64 16.18
CA PHE A 268 4.36 -29.36 16.62
C PHE A 268 3.71 -28.80 17.90
N LEU A 269 2.47 -29.19 18.17
CA LEU A 269 1.67 -28.72 19.31
C LEU A 269 1.46 -29.82 20.38
N ASP A 270 2.11 -30.97 20.25
CA ASP A 270 1.90 -32.13 21.14
C ASP A 270 0.40 -32.52 21.29
N HIS A 271 -0.34 -32.43 20.18
CA HIS A 271 -1.76 -32.74 20.08
C HIS A 271 -2.07 -33.95 19.20
N LEU A 272 -1.17 -34.93 19.17
CA LEU A 272 -1.44 -36.20 18.50
C LEU A 272 -2.66 -36.89 19.11
N GLU A 273 -3.49 -37.51 18.25
CA GLU A 273 -4.67 -38.31 18.61
C GLU A 273 -5.82 -37.57 19.32
N LYS A 274 -5.77 -36.24 19.48
CA LYS A 274 -6.83 -35.46 20.17
C LYS A 274 -7.99 -35.04 19.26
N TYR A 275 -7.79 -35.05 17.95
CA TYR A 275 -8.73 -34.51 16.97
C TYR A 275 -9.04 -35.53 15.88
N ASP A 276 -10.29 -35.57 15.45
CA ASP A 276 -10.68 -36.29 14.25
C ASP A 276 -10.69 -35.35 13.05
N VAL A 277 -10.10 -35.79 11.95
CA VAL A 277 -9.90 -35.01 10.73
C VAL A 277 -10.71 -35.60 9.59
N VAL A 278 -11.58 -34.80 9.01
CA VAL A 278 -12.21 -35.10 7.73
C VAL A 278 -11.73 -34.05 6.74
N CYS A 279 -11.06 -34.47 5.66
CA CYS A 279 -10.58 -33.55 4.65
C CYS A 279 -11.04 -33.94 3.26
N SER A 280 -11.39 -32.92 2.48
CA SER A 280 -11.72 -33.05 1.07
C SER A 280 -10.66 -32.29 0.26
N VAL A 281 -9.98 -33.00 -0.65
CA VAL A 281 -8.89 -32.44 -1.45
C VAL A 281 -9.14 -32.68 -2.94
N SER A 282 -8.90 -31.65 -3.74
CA SER A 282 -9.07 -31.70 -5.19
C SER A 282 -7.91 -31.01 -5.92
N GLY A 283 -7.62 -31.50 -7.14
CA GLY A 283 -6.57 -30.97 -8.00
C GLY A 283 -5.14 -31.27 -7.55
N GLY A 284 -4.18 -30.79 -8.35
CA GLY A 284 -2.75 -30.95 -8.10
C GLY A 284 -2.24 -32.38 -8.22
N GLY A 285 -1.19 -32.70 -7.46
CA GLY A 285 -0.62 -34.04 -7.36
C GLY A 285 -0.29 -34.36 -5.91
N ARG A 286 0.15 -35.60 -5.64
CA ARG A 286 0.32 -36.18 -4.31
C ARG A 286 0.91 -35.22 -3.24
N SER A 287 2.12 -34.71 -3.46
CA SER A 287 2.78 -33.80 -2.49
C SER A 287 2.18 -32.39 -2.43
N GLY A 288 1.53 -31.97 -3.53
CA GLY A 288 0.74 -30.73 -3.54
C GLY A 288 -0.49 -30.85 -2.64
N GLN A 289 -1.19 -31.98 -2.73
CA GLN A 289 -2.37 -32.29 -1.91
C GLN A 289 -2.00 -32.38 -0.42
N ALA A 290 -0.96 -33.15 -0.07
CA ALA A 290 -0.50 -33.26 1.31
C ALA A 290 -0.15 -31.89 1.93
N GLY A 291 0.53 -31.03 1.18
CA GLY A 291 0.84 -29.68 1.65
C GLY A 291 -0.36 -28.74 1.73
N ALA A 292 -1.37 -28.90 0.86
CA ALA A 292 -2.62 -28.15 0.95
C ALA A 292 -3.42 -28.55 2.19
N ILE A 293 -3.53 -29.86 2.46
CA ILE A 293 -4.19 -30.40 3.65
C ILE A 293 -3.46 -29.95 4.92
N ARG A 294 -2.12 -30.01 4.95
CA ARG A 294 -1.32 -29.50 6.08
C ARG A 294 -1.68 -28.06 6.45
N LEU A 295 -1.81 -27.18 5.45
CA LEU A 295 -2.18 -25.78 5.68
C LEU A 295 -3.62 -25.65 6.17
N ALA A 296 -4.55 -26.42 5.61
CA ALA A 296 -5.95 -26.44 6.04
C ALA A 296 -6.07 -26.89 7.51
N ILE A 297 -5.41 -27.99 7.88
CA ILE A 297 -5.36 -28.50 9.25
C ILE A 297 -4.74 -27.47 10.19
N ALA A 298 -3.58 -26.90 9.83
CA ALA A 298 -2.92 -25.91 10.67
C ALA A 298 -3.80 -24.69 10.96
N ARG A 299 -4.59 -24.23 9.97
CA ARG A 299 -5.54 -23.13 10.13
C ARG A 299 -6.76 -23.51 10.96
N ALA A 300 -7.29 -24.72 10.76
CA ALA A 300 -8.41 -25.22 11.55
C ALA A 300 -8.01 -25.41 13.03
N LEU A 301 -6.78 -25.85 13.29
CA LEU A 301 -6.23 -26.01 14.65
C LEU A 301 -6.19 -24.70 15.42
N CYS A 302 -5.98 -23.55 14.75
CA CYS A 302 -5.91 -22.24 15.40
C CYS A 302 -7.14 -21.89 16.25
N SER A 303 -8.32 -22.45 15.96
CA SER A 303 -9.54 -22.19 16.75
C SER A 303 -9.58 -22.95 18.08
N PHE A 304 -8.75 -23.99 18.26
CA PHE A 304 -8.74 -24.83 19.47
C PHE A 304 -7.60 -24.51 20.44
N ILE A 305 -6.62 -23.73 20.00
CA ILE A 305 -5.34 -23.50 20.71
C ILE A 305 -5.21 -22.08 21.24
N THR A 306 -4.19 -21.87 22.09
CA THR A 306 -3.91 -20.56 22.68
C THR A 306 -3.29 -19.59 21.66
N LYS A 307 -3.37 -18.29 21.94
CA LYS A 307 -2.81 -17.25 21.06
C LYS A 307 -1.30 -17.35 20.88
N ASP A 308 -0.58 -17.84 21.89
CA ASP A 308 0.88 -17.96 21.85
C ASP A 308 1.31 -19.14 20.95
N GLU A 309 0.59 -20.27 21.02
CA GLU A 309 0.79 -21.42 20.13
C GLU A 309 0.53 -21.07 18.66
N VAL A 310 -0.51 -20.25 18.39
CA VAL A 310 -0.76 -19.73 17.03
C VAL A 310 0.44 -18.94 16.52
N GLU A 311 1.05 -18.11 17.36
CA GLU A 311 2.23 -17.33 16.98
C GLU A 311 3.45 -18.23 16.73
N PHE A 312 3.64 -19.29 17.52
CA PHE A 312 4.67 -20.30 17.25
C PHE A 312 4.44 -21.03 15.92
N MET A 313 3.20 -21.44 15.61
CA MET A 313 2.86 -22.03 14.31
C MET A 313 3.11 -21.05 13.15
N ARG A 314 2.82 -19.77 13.36
CA ARG A 314 3.09 -18.70 12.37
C ARG A 314 4.58 -18.60 12.10
N GLN A 315 5.41 -18.59 13.14
CA GLN A 315 6.87 -18.53 13.05
C GLN A 315 7.47 -19.80 12.43
N ALA A 316 6.91 -20.97 12.71
CA ALA A 316 7.27 -22.25 12.08
C ALA A 316 6.83 -22.35 10.61
N GLY A 317 6.07 -21.38 10.08
CA GLY A 317 5.63 -21.35 8.69
C GLY A 317 4.46 -22.30 8.37
N LEU A 318 3.75 -22.79 9.38
CA LEU A 318 2.59 -23.68 9.21
C LEU A 318 1.37 -22.95 8.66
N LEU A 319 1.20 -21.67 9.01
CA LEU A 319 0.05 -20.85 8.63
C LEU A 319 0.27 -20.06 7.32
N THR A 320 1.50 -20.08 6.79
CA THR A 320 1.87 -19.34 5.58
C THR A 320 1.56 -20.16 4.32
N SER A 321 0.78 -19.59 3.40
CA SER A 321 0.57 -20.21 2.08
C SER A 321 1.86 -20.16 1.27
N ASP A 322 2.30 -21.30 0.71
CA ASP A 322 3.50 -21.37 -0.14
C ASP A 322 3.22 -20.69 -1.50
N PRO A 323 3.84 -19.53 -1.82
CA PRO A 323 3.58 -18.81 -3.07
C PRO A 323 4.30 -19.43 -4.26
N ARG A 324 5.12 -20.48 -4.08
CA ARG A 324 5.90 -21.09 -5.16
C ARG A 324 4.98 -21.87 -6.11
N VAL A 325 4.76 -21.31 -7.28
CA VAL A 325 3.99 -21.91 -8.38
C VAL A 325 4.90 -22.13 -9.59
N ARG A 326 4.55 -23.10 -10.45
CA ARG A 326 5.29 -23.36 -11.69
C ARG A 326 5.30 -22.10 -12.55
N GLU A 327 6.48 -21.58 -12.82
CA GLU A 327 6.65 -20.43 -13.69
C GLU A 327 6.38 -20.79 -15.16
N ARG A 328 5.71 -19.89 -15.89
CA ARG A 328 5.44 -20.09 -17.32
C ARG A 328 6.72 -20.16 -18.16
N LYS A 329 6.68 -20.91 -19.26
CA LYS A 329 7.69 -20.89 -20.33
C LYS A 329 7.67 -19.54 -21.05
N LYS A 330 8.83 -19.08 -21.54
CA LYS A 330 8.95 -17.84 -22.32
C LYS A 330 9.16 -18.21 -23.79
N PRO A 331 8.56 -17.46 -24.75
CA PRO A 331 8.92 -17.64 -26.16
C PRO A 331 10.42 -17.38 -26.35
N GLY A 332 11.05 -18.12 -27.27
CA GLY A 332 12.51 -18.05 -27.49
C GLY A 332 13.37 -18.73 -26.42
N GLN A 333 12.78 -19.50 -25.49
CA GLN A 333 13.51 -20.26 -24.46
C GLN A 333 13.05 -21.72 -24.42
N GLU A 334 13.93 -22.63 -24.02
CA GLU A 334 13.61 -24.07 -23.91
C GLU A 334 12.63 -24.32 -22.75
N GLY A 335 12.87 -23.67 -21.60
CA GLY A 335 12.02 -23.77 -20.41
C GLY A 335 11.63 -22.41 -19.83
N ALA A 336 11.20 -22.41 -18.56
CA ALA A 336 10.91 -21.16 -17.84
C ALA A 336 12.18 -20.31 -17.64
N ARG A 337 13.33 -20.94 -17.41
CA ARG A 337 14.62 -20.26 -17.21
C ARG A 337 15.72 -20.78 -18.12
N ARG A 338 15.69 -22.09 -18.43
CA ARG A 338 16.62 -22.75 -19.35
C ARG A 338 16.53 -22.14 -20.75
N LYS A 339 17.68 -21.69 -21.25
CA LYS A 339 17.85 -21.16 -22.62
C LYS A 339 18.26 -22.31 -23.54
N PHE A 340 18.03 -22.12 -24.83
CA PHE A 340 18.62 -23.00 -25.84
C PHE A 340 20.15 -22.89 -25.80
N THR A 341 20.84 -23.92 -26.26
CA THR A 341 22.29 -23.92 -26.39
C THR A 341 22.72 -22.78 -27.30
N TRP A 342 23.47 -21.83 -26.76
CA TRP A 342 24.01 -20.71 -27.52
C TRP A 342 25.20 -21.19 -28.35
N LYS A 343 25.13 -21.04 -29.68
CA LYS A 343 26.25 -21.30 -30.58
C LYS A 343 26.99 -19.98 -30.82
N LYS A 344 28.25 -19.92 -30.38
CA LYS A 344 29.11 -18.73 -30.50
C LYS A 344 29.65 -18.49 -31.92
N ARG A 345 29.80 -19.56 -32.68
CA ARG A 345 30.56 -19.62 -33.95
C ARG A 345 29.66 -19.47 -35.14
#